data_AF-A0A847VRP8-F1
#
_entry.id   AF-A0A847VRP8-F1
#
_cell.length_a   1.000
_cell.length_b   1.000
_cell.length_c   1.000
_cell.angle_alpha   90.00
_cell.angle_beta   90.00
_cell.angle_gamma   90.00
#
_symmetry.space_group_name_H-M   'P 1'
#
loop_
_entity.id
_entity.type
_entity.pdbx_description
1 polymer ?
#
loop_
_entity_poly.entity_id
_entity_poly.type
_entity_poly.pdbx_seq_one_letter_code
_entity_poly.pdbx_strand_id
1 'polypeptide(L)'
;MKIIIFKSNFDPITKHHIKTAKKVLREKSADLVCFYIDNSYNNDIYHREKMIKQAIKPYRKFVYINNYQKLMKRDRQNKYLILEDDESEKQSDLFKKGKLSVVDRKTCGYVFNNGLYAKEIVSSYINPKRFKHCLSVADLSLKIARGNKLDEYKAYLIGLYHDIAKDLNKDQLLIYMNIYKPYEIEYDYQVCHQYVGYYYLKHNCRLKDKKMLKAIRHHCLGDDNDVYSKLVFVADKLDPLRGYDGSKQIEIACRDLNKAFEIVKKENEDYLESR
;
A
#
# COMPACT_ATOMS: atom_id res chain seq x y z
N MET A 1 19.77 -20.87 29.53
CA MET A 1 19.29 -19.88 28.54
C MET A 1 17.79 -19.73 28.69
N LYS A 2 17.33 -18.57 29.13
CA LYS A 2 15.91 -18.22 29.31
C LYS A 2 15.40 -17.60 28.02
N ILE A 3 14.46 -18.27 27.35
CA ILE A 3 13.94 -17.83 26.05
C ILE A 3 12.46 -17.52 26.18
N ILE A 4 12.04 -16.42 25.56
CA ILE A 4 10.63 -16.09 25.39
C ILE A 4 10.23 -16.46 23.96
N ILE A 5 9.12 -17.17 23.80
CA ILE A 5 8.49 -17.39 22.50
C ILE A 5 7.32 -16.42 22.39
N PHE A 6 7.49 -15.40 21.56
CA PHE A 6 6.45 -14.45 21.25
C PHE A 6 5.62 -14.99 20.09
N LYS A 7 4.46 -15.55 20.43
CA LYS A 7 3.47 -16.12 19.51
C LYS A 7 2.42 -15.06 19.19
N SER A 8 2.29 -14.69 17.91
CA SER A 8 1.28 -13.75 17.41
C SER A 8 1.10 -13.92 15.90
N ASN A 9 0.01 -13.36 15.35
CA ASN A 9 -0.25 -13.34 13.91
C ASN A 9 0.74 -12.45 13.14
N PHE A 10 1.25 -11.38 13.75
CA PHE A 10 2.18 -10.40 13.13
C PHE A 10 1.75 -9.92 11.72
N ASP A 11 0.49 -9.50 11.59
CA ASP A 11 -0.14 -9.18 10.30
C ASP A 11 -0.59 -7.71 10.16
N PRO A 12 0.33 -6.72 10.07
CA PRO A 12 1.78 -6.85 10.04
C PRO A 12 2.42 -6.76 11.45
N ILE A 13 3.72 -7.03 11.54
CA ILE A 13 4.49 -6.70 12.75
C ILE A 13 4.46 -5.17 13.00
N THR A 14 4.21 -4.79 14.24
CA THR A 14 4.00 -3.39 14.64
C THR A 14 5.04 -2.93 15.66
N LYS A 15 5.13 -1.61 15.91
CA LYS A 15 5.97 -1.04 16.97
C LYS A 15 5.54 -1.52 18.36
N HIS A 16 4.26 -1.86 18.54
CA HIS A 16 3.75 -2.45 19.78
C HIS A 16 4.46 -3.79 20.07
N HIS A 17 4.47 -4.71 19.10
CA HIS A 17 5.20 -5.97 19.22
C HIS A 17 6.67 -5.78 19.63
N ILE A 18 7.37 -4.82 19.01
CA ILE A 18 8.75 -4.51 19.37
C ILE A 18 8.87 -3.97 20.81
N LYS A 19 7.94 -3.13 21.26
CA LYS A 19 7.91 -2.62 22.64
C LYS A 19 7.62 -3.75 23.64
N THR A 20 6.64 -4.61 23.36
CA THR A 20 6.28 -5.77 24.18
C THR A 20 7.47 -6.73 24.30
N ALA A 21 8.11 -7.09 23.20
CA ALA A 21 9.30 -7.94 23.19
C ALA A 21 10.44 -7.36 24.05
N LYS A 22 10.71 -6.05 23.95
CA LYS A 22 11.72 -5.37 24.78
C LYS A 22 11.35 -5.37 26.27
N LYS A 23 10.08 -5.14 26.58
CA LYS A 23 9.56 -5.11 27.95
C LYS A 23 9.79 -6.48 28.61
N VAL A 24 9.28 -7.55 28.00
CA VAL A 24 9.35 -8.90 28.57
C VAL A 24 10.79 -9.42 28.61
N LEU A 25 11.62 -9.11 27.61
CA LEU A 25 13.05 -9.44 27.64
C LEU A 25 13.75 -8.92 28.91
N ARG A 26 13.45 -7.67 29.30
CA ARG A 26 14.02 -7.04 30.51
C ARG A 26 13.39 -7.59 31.79
N GLU A 27 12.07 -7.59 31.88
CA GLU A 27 11.34 -8.01 33.10
C GLU A 27 11.62 -9.46 33.46
N LYS A 28 11.75 -10.33 32.46
CA LYS A 28 12.06 -11.74 32.69
C LYS A 28 13.56 -12.00 32.71
N SER A 29 14.43 -11.01 32.51
CA SER A 29 15.89 -11.24 32.37
C SER A 29 16.20 -12.38 31.38
N ALA A 30 15.53 -12.35 30.23
CA ALA A 30 15.68 -13.40 29.22
C ALA A 30 16.91 -13.16 28.33
N ASP A 31 17.42 -14.23 27.76
CA ASP A 31 18.54 -14.21 26.83
C ASP A 31 18.09 -13.87 25.41
N LEU A 32 16.93 -14.42 24.99
CA LEU A 32 16.38 -14.28 23.65
C LEU A 32 14.85 -14.10 23.66
N VAL A 33 14.35 -13.37 22.66
CA VAL A 33 12.93 -13.39 22.26
C VAL A 33 12.83 -13.99 20.86
N CYS A 34 12.15 -15.12 20.77
CA CYS A 34 11.87 -15.83 19.54
C CYS A 34 10.48 -15.45 19.02
N PHE A 35 10.41 -14.79 17.87
CA PHE A 35 9.17 -14.44 17.19
C PHE A 35 8.68 -15.65 16.39
N TYR A 36 7.45 -16.07 16.63
CA TYR A 36 6.80 -17.18 15.96
C TYR A 36 5.43 -16.75 15.43
N ILE A 37 5.20 -16.94 14.13
CA ILE A 37 3.92 -16.62 13.52
C ILE A 37 2.93 -17.74 13.87
N ASP A 38 1.85 -17.38 14.56
CA ASP A 38 0.70 -18.25 14.67
C ASP A 38 -0.07 -18.25 13.34
N ASN A 39 -0.17 -19.42 12.72
CA ASN A 39 -0.80 -19.61 11.41
C ASN A 39 -2.13 -20.36 11.50
N SER A 40 -2.72 -20.43 12.69
CA SER A 40 -3.99 -21.12 12.90
C SER A 40 -5.12 -20.61 11.99
N TYR A 41 -4.99 -19.40 11.42
CA TYR A 41 -6.03 -18.73 10.62
C TYR A 41 -5.61 -18.33 9.20
N ASN A 42 -4.32 -18.35 8.84
CA ASN A 42 -3.85 -17.93 7.52
C ASN A 42 -2.49 -18.57 7.17
N ASN A 43 -2.40 -19.14 5.96
CA ASN A 43 -1.22 -19.82 5.43
C ASN A 43 -0.23 -18.89 4.71
N ASP A 44 -0.58 -17.62 4.41
CA ASP A 44 0.38 -16.68 3.86
C ASP A 44 1.35 -16.20 4.95
N ILE A 45 2.45 -16.92 5.08
CA ILE A 45 3.51 -16.64 6.05
C ILE A 45 4.65 -15.81 5.45
N TYR A 46 4.72 -15.75 4.13
CA TYR A 46 5.91 -15.29 3.43
C TYR A 46 6.17 -13.81 3.72
N HIS A 47 5.16 -12.96 3.53
CA HIS A 47 5.29 -11.53 3.76
C HIS A 47 5.47 -11.20 5.25
N ARG A 48 4.75 -11.88 6.13
CA ARG A 48 4.85 -11.72 7.58
C ARG A 48 6.25 -12.06 8.09
N GLU A 49 6.83 -13.17 7.64
CA GLU A 49 8.21 -13.53 7.95
C GLU A 49 9.20 -12.47 7.49
N LYS A 50 9.08 -11.98 6.25
CA LYS A 50 9.97 -10.94 5.70
C LYS A 50 9.90 -9.66 6.54
N MET A 51 8.69 -9.22 6.90
CA MET A 51 8.48 -8.05 7.75
C MET A 51 9.07 -8.25 9.15
N ILE A 52 8.83 -9.40 9.79
CA ILE A 52 9.42 -9.73 11.10
C ILE A 52 10.93 -9.67 11.04
N LYS A 53 11.56 -10.42 10.11
CA LYS A 53 13.02 -10.47 9.97
C LYS A 53 13.61 -9.07 9.77
N GLN A 54 12.95 -8.22 8.99
CA GLN A 54 13.39 -6.85 8.76
C GLN A 54 13.24 -5.96 10.00
N ALA A 55 12.13 -6.07 10.72
CA ALA A 55 11.83 -5.30 11.91
C ALA A 55 12.72 -5.68 13.11
N ILE A 56 13.05 -6.97 13.24
CA ILE A 56 13.86 -7.46 14.37
C ILE A 56 15.38 -7.38 14.13
N LYS A 57 15.83 -7.22 12.87
CA LYS A 57 17.26 -7.16 12.50
C LYS A 57 18.14 -6.24 13.39
N PRO A 58 17.68 -5.06 13.85
CA PRO A 58 18.48 -4.20 14.73
C PRO A 58 18.71 -4.75 16.15
N TYR A 59 17.97 -5.80 16.56
CA TYR A 59 17.94 -6.31 17.93
C TYR A 59 18.65 -7.66 18.02
N ARG A 60 19.87 -7.68 18.56
CA ARG A 60 20.73 -8.88 18.67
C ARG A 60 20.07 -10.05 19.42
N LYS A 61 19.18 -9.76 20.36
CA LYS A 61 18.47 -10.76 21.18
C LYS A 61 17.13 -11.21 20.60
N PHE A 62 16.74 -10.71 19.42
CA PHE A 62 15.49 -11.09 18.77
C PHE A 62 15.76 -12.00 17.59
N VAL A 63 15.06 -13.13 17.53
CA VAL A 63 15.25 -14.16 16.52
C VAL A 63 13.89 -14.58 15.96
N TYR A 64 13.80 -14.82 14.66
CA TYR A 64 12.62 -15.42 14.06
C TYR A 64 12.76 -16.95 14.04
N ILE A 65 11.69 -17.66 14.39
CA ILE A 65 11.63 -19.13 14.35
C ILE A 65 10.41 -19.59 13.55
N ASN A 66 10.56 -20.70 12.82
CA ASN A 66 9.49 -21.27 11.97
C ASN A 66 8.92 -22.60 12.51
N ASN A 67 9.51 -23.18 13.55
CA ASN A 67 9.07 -24.45 14.12
C ASN A 67 9.14 -24.42 15.65
N TYR A 68 8.11 -23.82 16.27
CA TYR A 68 8.03 -23.73 17.73
C TYR A 68 7.77 -25.09 18.39
N GLN A 69 7.03 -26.00 17.73
CA GLN A 69 6.70 -27.32 18.27
C GLN A 69 7.94 -28.18 18.52
N LYS A 70 8.93 -28.13 17.60
CA LYS A 70 10.20 -28.83 17.78
C LYS A 70 11.01 -28.27 18.95
N LEU A 71 10.88 -26.98 19.25
CA LEU A 71 11.46 -26.38 20.46
C LEU A 71 10.74 -26.88 21.71
N MET A 72 9.40 -26.87 21.74
CA MET A 72 8.61 -27.37 22.88
C MET A 72 8.90 -28.84 23.22
N LYS A 73 9.02 -29.71 22.21
CA LYS A 73 9.37 -31.13 22.42
C LYS A 73 10.73 -31.35 23.10
N ARG A 74 11.63 -30.36 23.02
CA ARG A 74 12.96 -30.40 23.64
C ARG A 74 12.98 -29.69 25.01
N ASP A 75 11.86 -29.09 25.43
CA ASP A 75 11.76 -28.36 26.68
C ASP A 75 11.49 -29.26 27.88
N ARG A 76 12.51 -30.03 28.28
CA ARG A 76 12.40 -30.95 29.43
C ARG A 76 12.34 -30.24 30.79
N GLN A 77 12.48 -28.91 30.85
CA GLN A 77 12.63 -28.14 32.09
C GLN A 77 11.82 -26.82 32.12
N ASN A 78 10.82 -26.63 31.26
CA ASN A 78 10.04 -25.38 31.14
C ASN A 78 10.92 -24.12 30.99
N LYS A 79 11.98 -24.21 30.19
CA LYS A 79 12.92 -23.10 29.91
C LYS A 79 12.32 -22.02 29.03
N TYR A 80 11.17 -22.29 28.40
CA TYR A 80 10.54 -21.38 27.46
C TYR A 80 9.29 -20.72 28.07
N LEU A 81 9.23 -19.39 27.99
CA LEU A 81 8.07 -18.62 28.37
C LEU A 81 7.27 -18.27 27.12
N ILE A 82 6.00 -18.65 27.06
CA ILE A 82 5.11 -18.24 25.97
C ILE A 82 4.58 -16.85 26.28
N LEU A 83 4.70 -15.96 25.30
CA LEU A 83 4.13 -14.62 25.31
C LEU A 83 3.11 -14.54 24.19
N GLU A 84 1.87 -14.27 24.56
CA GLU A 84 0.77 -13.92 23.67
C GLU A 84 0.49 -12.42 23.80
N ASP A 85 -0.10 -11.80 22.78
CA ASP A 85 -0.33 -10.35 22.72
C ASP A 85 -1.72 -10.04 22.19
N ASP A 86 -2.65 -9.86 23.13
CA ASP A 86 -4.07 -9.59 22.88
C ASP A 86 -4.30 -8.26 22.14
N GLU A 87 -3.34 -7.35 22.16
CA GLU A 87 -3.42 -6.06 21.45
C GLU A 87 -2.92 -6.14 20.00
N SER A 88 -2.34 -7.27 19.58
CA SER A 88 -1.79 -7.47 18.23
C SER A 88 -2.80 -7.15 17.12
N GLU A 89 -4.00 -7.72 17.22
CA GLU A 89 -5.06 -7.56 16.22
C GLU A 89 -5.52 -6.11 16.11
N LYS A 90 -5.73 -5.45 17.25
CA LYS A 90 -6.08 -4.03 17.32
C LYS A 90 -5.01 -3.14 16.69
N GLN A 91 -3.72 -3.44 16.86
CA GLN A 91 -2.64 -2.68 16.22
C GLN A 91 -2.57 -2.94 14.70
N SER A 92 -2.86 -4.17 14.26
CA SER A 92 -3.03 -4.51 12.84
C SER A 92 -4.17 -3.70 12.23
N ASP A 93 -5.33 -3.66 12.89
CA ASP A 93 -6.50 -2.95 12.38
C ASP A 93 -6.27 -1.45 12.27
N LEU A 94 -5.57 -0.86 13.25
CA LEU A 94 -5.15 0.54 13.16
C LEU A 94 -4.28 0.80 11.93
N PHE A 95 -3.35 -0.11 11.60
CA PHE A 95 -2.52 0.03 10.41
C PHE A 95 -3.35 -0.06 9.13
N LYS A 96 -4.22 -1.07 9.03
CA LYS A 96 -5.10 -1.31 7.89
C LYS A 96 -6.11 -0.16 7.69
N LYS A 97 -6.45 0.57 8.76
CA LYS A 97 -7.23 1.82 8.75
C LYS A 97 -6.38 3.09 8.53
N GLY A 98 -5.19 2.96 7.92
CA GLY A 98 -4.37 4.11 7.51
C GLY A 98 -3.48 4.72 8.59
N LYS A 99 -3.44 4.18 9.83
CA LYS A 99 -2.53 4.68 10.88
C LYS A 99 -1.11 4.15 10.67
N LEU A 100 -0.42 4.64 9.64
CA LEU A 100 0.91 4.18 9.23
C LEU A 100 1.98 4.26 10.33
N SER A 101 1.77 5.13 11.33
CA SER A 101 2.68 5.32 12.46
C SER A 101 2.77 4.11 13.40
N VAL A 102 1.84 3.15 13.36
CA VAL A 102 1.86 1.97 14.23
C VAL A 102 2.94 0.96 13.82
N VAL A 103 3.40 0.98 12.57
CA VAL A 103 4.55 0.18 12.09
C VAL A 103 5.79 1.05 11.93
N ASP A 104 6.96 0.42 11.84
CA ASP A 104 8.18 1.14 11.51
C ASP A 104 8.28 1.44 10.01
N ARG A 105 9.19 2.36 9.66
CA ARG A 105 9.39 2.85 8.29
C ARG A 105 9.72 1.75 7.28
N LYS A 106 10.46 0.72 7.70
CA LYS A 106 10.86 -0.38 6.82
C LYS A 106 9.68 -1.31 6.54
N THR A 107 8.91 -1.65 7.57
CA THR A 107 7.68 -2.45 7.44
C THR A 107 6.63 -1.72 6.62
N CYS A 108 6.40 -0.43 6.87
CA CYS A 108 5.53 0.42 6.06
C CYS A 108 5.93 0.36 4.57
N GLY A 109 7.21 0.60 4.26
CA GLY A 109 7.68 0.49 2.89
C GLY A 109 7.46 -0.91 2.30
N TYR A 110 7.73 -1.98 3.06
CA TYR A 110 7.53 -3.34 2.56
C TYR A 110 6.06 -3.58 2.16
N VAL A 111 5.10 -3.15 2.99
CA VAL A 111 3.67 -3.25 2.72
C VAL A 111 3.30 -2.61 1.38
N PHE A 112 3.62 -1.33 1.18
CA PHE A 112 3.22 -0.61 -0.04
C PHE A 112 3.94 -1.09 -1.29
N ASN A 113 5.21 -1.48 -1.18
CA ASN A 113 5.96 -2.00 -2.34
C ASN A 113 5.51 -3.42 -2.76
N ASN A 114 4.75 -4.12 -1.92
CA ASN A 114 4.17 -5.44 -2.23
C ASN A 114 2.63 -5.39 -2.30
N GLY A 115 2.02 -4.20 -2.26
CA GLY A 115 0.56 -4.05 -2.33
C GLY A 115 -0.23 -4.71 -1.21
N LEU A 116 0.39 -4.95 -0.04
CA LEU A 116 -0.27 -5.59 1.08
C LEU A 116 -1.30 -4.63 1.71
N TYR A 117 -2.47 -5.15 2.05
CA TYR A 117 -3.59 -4.39 2.64
C TYR A 117 -4.00 -3.15 1.83
N ALA A 118 -3.71 -3.11 0.52
CA ALA A 118 -3.87 -1.92 -0.29
C ALA A 118 -5.32 -1.43 -0.32
N LYS A 119 -6.28 -2.35 -0.38
CA LYS A 119 -7.72 -2.04 -0.42
C LYS A 119 -8.18 -1.43 0.89
N GLU A 120 -7.83 -2.05 2.01
CA GLU A 120 -8.19 -1.63 3.35
C GLU A 120 -7.63 -0.24 3.63
N ILE A 121 -6.34 -0.04 3.34
CA ILE A 121 -5.65 1.23 3.49
C ILE A 121 -6.35 2.28 2.63
N VAL A 122 -6.48 2.07 1.31
CA VAL A 122 -7.12 3.07 0.43
C VAL A 122 -8.54 3.40 0.88
N SER A 123 -9.36 2.41 1.24
CA SER A 123 -10.73 2.62 1.72
C SER A 123 -10.83 3.49 2.99
N SER A 124 -9.74 3.60 3.75
CA SER A 124 -9.67 4.48 4.94
C SER A 124 -9.32 5.95 4.62
N TYR A 125 -8.78 6.24 3.43
CA TYR A 125 -8.41 7.61 3.01
C TYR A 125 -9.49 8.31 2.19
N ILE A 126 -10.38 7.55 1.55
CA ILE A 126 -11.36 8.07 0.59
C ILE A 126 -12.75 7.51 0.88
N ASN A 127 -13.76 8.29 0.51
CA ASN A 127 -15.16 7.93 0.72
C ASN A 127 -15.57 6.68 -0.09
N PRO A 128 -16.67 6.02 0.28
CA PRO A 128 -17.09 4.77 -0.36
C PRO A 128 -17.36 4.88 -1.88
N LYS A 129 -17.86 6.02 -2.38
CA LYS A 129 -18.09 6.22 -3.82
C LYS A 129 -16.77 6.28 -4.57
N ARG A 130 -15.81 7.04 -4.03
CA ARG A 130 -14.45 7.16 -4.56
C ARG A 130 -13.69 5.83 -4.48
N PHE A 131 -13.89 5.05 -3.43
CA PHE A 131 -13.28 3.73 -3.30
C PHE A 131 -13.79 2.75 -4.36
N LYS A 132 -15.10 2.73 -4.64
CA LYS A 132 -15.67 1.95 -5.75
C LYS A 132 -15.07 2.34 -7.10
N HIS A 133 -14.90 3.64 -7.33
CA HIS A 133 -14.20 4.16 -8.50
C HIS A 133 -12.75 3.63 -8.59
N CYS A 134 -11.97 3.72 -7.50
CA CYS A 134 -10.60 3.20 -7.47
C CYS A 134 -10.53 1.68 -7.76
N LEU A 135 -11.48 0.89 -7.24
CA LEU A 135 -11.58 -0.54 -7.54
C LEU A 135 -11.86 -0.80 -9.03
N SER A 136 -12.81 -0.04 -9.60
CA SER A 136 -13.16 -0.15 -11.02
C SER A 136 -11.98 0.23 -11.93
N VAL A 137 -11.29 1.34 -11.62
CA VAL A 137 -10.07 1.78 -12.32
C VAL A 137 -8.95 0.75 -12.17
N ALA A 138 -8.78 0.14 -10.99
CA ALA A 138 -7.80 -0.92 -10.78
C ALA A 138 -8.07 -2.17 -11.65
N ASP A 139 -9.33 -2.61 -11.73
CA ASP A 139 -9.74 -3.75 -12.55
C ASP A 139 -9.59 -3.45 -14.05
N LEU A 140 -9.94 -2.23 -14.49
CA LEU A 140 -9.74 -1.80 -15.86
C LEU A 140 -8.25 -1.67 -16.22
N SER A 141 -7.46 -1.09 -15.31
CA SER A 141 -6.00 -0.99 -15.45
C SER A 141 -5.35 -2.36 -15.64
N LEU A 142 -5.78 -3.37 -14.87
CA LEU A 142 -5.34 -4.75 -15.01
C LEU A 142 -5.70 -5.33 -16.40
N LYS A 143 -6.94 -5.13 -16.87
CA LYS A 143 -7.38 -5.59 -18.19
C LYS A 143 -6.56 -4.98 -19.33
N ILE A 144 -6.35 -3.66 -19.29
CA ILE A 144 -5.54 -2.94 -20.27
C ILE A 144 -4.10 -3.44 -20.22
N ALA A 145 -3.52 -3.63 -19.02
CA ALA A 145 -2.16 -4.13 -18.86
C ALA A 145 -1.98 -5.52 -19.47
N ARG A 146 -2.92 -6.44 -19.26
CA ARG A 146 -2.90 -7.78 -19.85
C ARG A 146 -2.83 -7.73 -21.37
N GLY A 147 -3.71 -6.94 -21.99
CA GLY A 147 -3.76 -6.80 -23.44
C GLY A 147 -2.49 -6.20 -24.05
N ASN A 148 -1.80 -5.33 -23.30
CA ASN A 148 -0.56 -4.68 -23.71
C ASN A 148 0.71 -5.37 -23.17
N LYS A 149 0.61 -6.58 -22.61
CA LYS A 149 1.75 -7.37 -22.07
C LYS A 149 2.56 -6.61 -21.00
N LEU A 150 1.87 -5.86 -20.14
CA LEU A 150 2.45 -5.14 -19.01
C LEU A 150 2.30 -5.94 -17.71
N ASP A 151 2.92 -5.45 -16.64
CA ASP A 151 2.76 -6.04 -15.30
C ASP A 151 1.35 -5.71 -14.77
N GLU A 152 0.48 -6.73 -14.81
CA GLU A 152 -0.92 -6.66 -14.40
C GLU A 152 -1.08 -6.19 -12.96
N TYR A 153 -0.28 -6.73 -12.04
CA TYR A 153 -0.40 -6.41 -10.62
C TYR A 153 0.06 -4.99 -10.32
N LYS A 154 1.11 -4.52 -11.01
CA LYS A 154 1.53 -3.13 -10.94
C LYS A 154 0.45 -2.18 -11.45
N ALA A 155 -0.14 -2.48 -12.61
CA ALA A 155 -1.23 -1.67 -13.16
C ALA A 155 -2.44 -1.62 -12.23
N TYR A 156 -2.78 -2.77 -11.63
CA TYR A 156 -3.83 -2.86 -10.61
C TYR A 156 -3.55 -1.93 -9.42
N LEU A 157 -2.34 -1.98 -8.84
CA LEU A 157 -1.98 -1.12 -7.72
C LEU A 157 -1.94 0.36 -8.09
N ILE A 158 -1.54 0.71 -9.31
CA ILE A 158 -1.59 2.09 -9.81
C ILE A 158 -3.05 2.59 -9.82
N GLY A 159 -3.96 1.82 -10.40
CA GLY A 159 -5.38 2.17 -10.42
C GLY A 159 -5.99 2.24 -9.02
N LEU A 160 -5.54 1.41 -8.08
CA LEU A 160 -6.03 1.45 -6.70
C LEU A 160 -5.51 2.68 -5.92
N TYR A 161 -4.28 3.13 -6.19
CA TYR A 161 -3.63 4.22 -5.46
C TYR A 161 -3.78 5.61 -6.09
N HIS A 162 -4.21 5.73 -7.35
CA HIS A 162 -4.17 6.99 -8.10
C HIS A 162 -4.87 8.16 -7.37
N ASP A 163 -6.01 7.87 -6.76
CA ASP A 163 -6.89 8.83 -6.09
C ASP A 163 -6.72 8.84 -4.55
N ILE A 164 -5.63 8.29 -4.00
CA ILE A 164 -5.43 8.15 -2.54
C ILE A 164 -5.51 9.48 -1.77
N ALA A 165 -5.28 10.60 -2.45
CA ALA A 165 -5.33 11.95 -1.88
C ALA A 165 -6.60 12.74 -2.28
N LYS A 166 -7.57 12.11 -2.95
CA LYS A 166 -8.70 12.81 -3.58
C LYS A 166 -9.66 13.48 -2.59
N ASP A 167 -9.82 12.88 -1.41
CA ASP A 167 -10.74 13.36 -0.38
C ASP A 167 -10.10 14.34 0.60
N LEU A 168 -8.82 14.67 0.42
CA LEU A 168 -8.22 15.78 1.14
C LEU A 168 -8.91 17.08 0.72
N ASN A 169 -9.27 17.90 1.71
CA ASN A 169 -9.85 19.20 1.43
C ASN A 169 -8.78 20.18 0.87
N LYS A 170 -9.25 21.32 0.35
CA LYS A 170 -8.38 22.33 -0.27
C LYS A 170 -7.22 22.74 0.64
N ASP A 171 -7.48 23.03 1.92
CA ASP A 171 -6.46 23.48 2.85
C ASP A 171 -5.40 22.41 3.11
N GLN A 172 -5.83 21.15 3.27
CA GLN A 172 -4.92 20.00 3.41
C GLN A 172 -4.05 19.83 2.16
N LEU A 173 -4.63 19.88 0.96
CA LEU A 173 -3.89 19.78 -0.29
C LEU A 173 -2.86 20.93 -0.41
N LEU A 174 -3.25 22.16 -0.07
CA LEU A 174 -2.35 23.32 -0.10
C LEU A 174 -1.19 23.19 0.88
N ILE A 175 -1.41 22.65 2.09
CA ILE A 175 -0.32 22.35 3.05
C ILE A 175 0.67 21.37 2.42
N TYR A 176 0.18 20.28 1.83
CA TYR A 176 1.06 19.31 1.18
C TYR A 176 1.82 19.90 -0.02
N MET A 177 1.14 20.71 -0.83
CA MET A 177 1.75 21.39 -1.97
C MET A 177 2.81 22.40 -1.51
N ASN A 178 2.58 23.16 -0.45
CA ASN A 178 3.58 24.07 0.11
C ASN A 178 4.82 23.32 0.63
N ILE A 179 4.64 22.15 1.25
CA ILE A 179 5.76 21.33 1.73
C ILE A 179 6.60 20.75 0.59
N TYR A 180 5.95 20.24 -0.47
CA TYR A 180 6.61 19.40 -1.48
C TYR A 180 6.78 20.05 -2.86
N LYS A 181 6.06 21.15 -3.13
CA LYS A 181 6.03 21.87 -4.41
C LYS A 181 5.71 23.37 -4.21
N PRO A 182 6.47 24.11 -3.36
CA PRO A 182 6.11 25.46 -2.92
C PRO A 182 5.97 26.51 -4.04
N TYR A 183 6.59 26.29 -5.20
CA TYR A 183 6.54 27.20 -6.35
C TYR A 183 5.43 26.89 -7.36
N GLU A 184 4.58 25.91 -7.07
CA GLU A 184 3.58 25.37 -8.00
C GLU A 184 2.19 25.33 -7.34
N ILE A 185 1.91 26.30 -6.48
CA ILE A 185 0.66 26.41 -5.71
C ILE A 185 -0.52 26.89 -6.58
N GLU A 186 -0.23 27.40 -7.79
CA GLU A 186 -1.23 27.97 -8.70
C GLU A 186 -2.05 26.94 -9.49
N TYR A 187 -1.77 25.63 -9.37
CA TYR A 187 -2.61 24.63 -10.03
C TYR A 187 -4.05 24.64 -9.52
N ASP A 188 -4.98 24.30 -10.40
CA ASP A 188 -6.35 23.99 -10.01
C ASP A 188 -6.33 22.93 -8.89
N TYR A 189 -7.04 23.23 -7.81
CA TYR A 189 -7.16 22.35 -6.64
C TYR A 189 -7.63 20.94 -7.03
N GLN A 190 -8.42 20.81 -8.10
CA GLN A 190 -8.89 19.53 -8.62
C GLN A 190 -7.75 18.64 -9.11
N VAL A 191 -6.63 19.20 -9.54
CA VAL A 191 -5.44 18.48 -10.02
C VAL A 191 -4.46 18.20 -8.88
N CYS A 192 -4.41 19.02 -7.83
CA CYS A 192 -3.42 18.92 -6.76
C CYS A 192 -3.28 17.52 -6.13
N HIS A 193 -4.37 16.76 -6.01
CA HIS A 193 -4.34 15.39 -5.46
C HIS A 193 -3.40 14.43 -6.20
N GLN A 194 -3.15 14.60 -7.51
CA GLN A 194 -2.18 13.74 -8.22
C GLN A 194 -0.75 13.95 -7.70
N TYR A 195 -0.39 15.21 -7.41
CA TYR A 195 0.91 15.56 -6.86
C TYR A 195 1.02 15.18 -5.38
N VAL A 196 -0.03 15.47 -4.61
CA VAL A 196 -0.08 15.09 -3.18
C VAL A 196 -0.03 13.58 -3.02
N GLY A 197 -0.78 12.83 -3.84
CA GLY A 197 -0.75 11.37 -3.88
C GLY A 197 0.64 10.82 -4.17
N TYR A 198 1.34 11.37 -5.18
CA TYR A 198 2.74 11.05 -5.46
C TYR A 198 3.65 11.23 -4.23
N TYR A 199 3.61 12.41 -3.61
CA TYR A 199 4.49 12.72 -2.48
C TYR A 199 4.14 11.92 -1.23
N TYR A 200 2.84 11.72 -0.95
CA TYR A 200 2.37 10.93 0.16
C TYR A 200 2.85 9.48 0.04
N LEU A 201 2.64 8.85 -1.12
CA LEU A 201 3.07 7.48 -1.35
C LEU A 201 4.61 7.34 -1.29
N LYS A 202 5.35 8.32 -1.83
CA LYS A 202 6.81 8.32 -1.82
C LYS A 202 7.40 8.51 -0.42
N HIS A 203 6.91 9.48 0.34
CA HIS A 203 7.54 9.91 1.60
C HIS A 203 6.92 9.25 2.83
N ASN A 204 5.59 9.21 2.90
CA ASN A 204 4.86 8.65 4.04
C ASN A 204 4.77 7.12 3.93
N CYS A 205 4.38 6.61 2.75
CA CYS A 205 4.18 5.19 2.51
C CYS A 205 5.46 4.46 2.05
N ARG A 206 6.49 5.21 1.64
CA ARG A 206 7.79 4.69 1.19
C ARG A 206 7.68 3.73 0.01
N LEU A 207 6.70 3.96 -0.86
CA LEU A 207 6.64 3.35 -2.18
C LEU A 207 7.87 3.76 -2.98
N LYS A 208 8.54 2.78 -3.60
CA LYS A 208 9.80 2.99 -4.34
C LYS A 208 9.66 2.78 -5.84
N ASP A 209 8.60 2.10 -6.29
CA ASP A 209 8.40 1.87 -7.72
C ASP A 209 8.20 3.21 -8.44
N LYS A 210 9.21 3.59 -9.22
CA LYS A 210 9.24 4.87 -9.92
C LYS A 210 8.17 4.95 -10.99
N LYS A 211 7.80 3.83 -11.63
CA LYS A 211 6.76 3.80 -12.67
C LYS A 211 5.39 4.01 -12.05
N MET A 212 5.11 3.35 -10.92
CA MET A 212 3.86 3.56 -10.18
C MET A 212 3.72 5.00 -9.72
N LEU A 213 4.76 5.54 -9.07
CA LEU A 213 4.77 6.92 -8.62
C LEU A 213 4.58 7.90 -9.79
N LYS A 214 5.30 7.70 -10.90
CA LYS A 214 5.17 8.54 -12.09
C LYS A 214 3.75 8.50 -12.66
N ALA A 215 3.15 7.32 -12.80
CA ALA A 215 1.79 7.18 -13.27
C ALA A 215 0.78 7.95 -12.38
N ILE A 216 0.88 7.80 -11.05
CA ILE A 216 0.03 8.53 -10.10
C ILE A 216 0.24 10.05 -10.21
N ARG A 217 1.47 10.51 -10.44
CA ARG A 217 1.77 11.95 -10.57
C ARG A 217 1.10 12.60 -11.79
N HIS A 218 0.86 11.83 -12.86
CA HIS A 218 0.43 12.35 -14.16
C HIS A 218 -0.98 11.87 -14.56
N HIS A 219 -1.70 11.19 -13.66
CA HIS A 219 -2.93 10.49 -14.02
C HIS A 219 -4.11 11.41 -14.39
N CYS A 220 -4.15 12.66 -13.89
CA CYS A 220 -5.25 13.58 -14.22
C CYS A 220 -5.00 14.34 -15.52
N LEU A 221 -3.77 14.78 -15.76
CA LEU A 221 -3.43 15.64 -16.89
C LEU A 221 -3.08 14.85 -18.15
N GLY A 222 -2.59 13.61 -18.02
CA GLY A 222 -2.13 12.85 -19.18
C GLY A 222 -0.97 13.56 -19.89
N ASP A 223 -0.11 14.23 -19.13
CA ASP A 223 1.03 15.04 -19.59
C ASP A 223 2.35 14.24 -19.61
N ASP A 224 2.27 12.92 -19.51
CA ASP A 224 3.42 12.02 -19.57
C ASP A 224 3.22 10.88 -20.58
N ASN A 225 4.34 10.47 -21.19
CA ASN A 225 4.35 9.44 -22.22
C ASN A 225 4.76 8.04 -21.70
N ASP A 226 5.04 7.87 -20.40
CA ASP A 226 5.28 6.52 -19.85
C ASP A 226 4.02 5.65 -19.99
N VAL A 227 4.25 4.38 -20.29
CA VAL A 227 3.17 3.43 -20.57
C VAL A 227 2.18 3.31 -19.41
N TYR A 228 2.64 3.35 -18.14
CA TYR A 228 1.73 3.26 -17.00
C TYR A 228 0.99 4.58 -16.73
N SER A 229 1.60 5.73 -17.07
CA SER A 229 0.94 7.04 -17.00
C SER A 229 -0.22 7.11 -17.99
N LYS A 230 0.00 6.68 -19.24
CA LYS A 230 -1.07 6.57 -20.24
C LYS A 230 -2.16 5.60 -19.80
N LEU A 231 -1.76 4.44 -19.28
CA LEU A 231 -2.68 3.41 -18.82
C LEU A 231 -3.65 3.92 -17.76
N VAL A 232 -3.13 4.54 -16.70
CA VAL A 232 -4.00 5.01 -15.60
C VAL A 232 -4.85 6.19 -16.03
N PHE A 233 -4.33 7.09 -16.87
CA PHE A 233 -5.13 8.19 -17.44
C PHE A 233 -6.32 7.64 -18.23
N VAL A 234 -6.07 6.70 -19.15
CA VAL A 234 -7.13 6.05 -19.95
C VAL A 234 -8.11 5.32 -19.05
N ALA A 235 -7.64 4.54 -18.08
CA ALA A 235 -8.50 3.77 -17.18
C ALA A 235 -9.36 4.67 -16.27
N ASP A 236 -8.82 5.80 -15.77
CA ASP A 236 -9.57 6.74 -14.94
C ASP A 236 -10.70 7.43 -15.72
N LYS A 237 -10.40 7.86 -16.95
CA LYS A 237 -11.40 8.46 -17.83
C LYS A 237 -12.46 7.44 -18.17
N LEU A 238 -12.08 6.29 -18.71
CA LEU A 238 -12.98 5.24 -19.19
C LEU A 238 -13.61 4.37 -18.09
N ASP A 239 -13.50 4.76 -16.81
CA ASP A 239 -14.14 4.02 -15.73
C ASP A 239 -15.64 3.82 -16.02
N PRO A 240 -16.14 2.57 -16.09
CA PRO A 240 -17.56 2.28 -16.34
C PRO A 240 -18.54 2.98 -15.39
N LEU A 241 -18.10 3.41 -14.20
CA LEU A 241 -18.95 4.14 -13.25
C LEU A 241 -19.11 5.63 -13.58
N ARG A 242 -18.44 6.15 -14.63
CA ARG A 242 -18.52 7.57 -15.06
C ARG A 242 -19.80 7.92 -15.81
N GLY A 243 -20.65 6.94 -16.13
CA GLY A 243 -22.00 7.16 -16.67
C GLY A 243 -22.07 7.47 -18.16
N TYR A 244 -20.99 7.22 -18.92
CA TYR A 244 -20.96 7.30 -20.37
C TYR A 244 -20.40 5.99 -20.96
N ASP A 245 -20.71 5.70 -22.22
CA ASP A 245 -20.25 4.48 -22.89
C ASP A 245 -18.82 4.63 -23.42
N GLY A 246 -17.86 4.06 -22.69
CA GLY A 246 -16.45 3.96 -23.10
C GLY A 246 -16.05 2.59 -23.66
N SER A 247 -17.00 1.68 -23.94
CA SER A 247 -16.72 0.28 -24.28
C SER A 247 -15.79 0.13 -25.48
N LYS A 248 -16.03 0.90 -26.54
CA LYS A 248 -15.20 0.92 -27.75
C LYS A 248 -13.77 1.37 -27.46
N GLN A 249 -13.59 2.43 -26.68
CA GLN A 249 -12.28 2.93 -26.30
C GLN A 249 -11.55 1.91 -25.39
N ILE A 250 -12.27 1.20 -24.52
CA ILE A 250 -11.70 0.12 -23.68
C ILE A 250 -11.19 -1.03 -24.56
N GLU A 251 -11.95 -1.46 -25.58
CA GLU A 251 -11.50 -2.50 -26.52
C GLU A 251 -10.24 -2.07 -27.27
N ILE A 252 -10.18 -0.81 -27.71
CA ILE A 252 -8.98 -0.24 -28.33
C ILE A 252 -7.84 -0.24 -27.31
N ALA A 253 -8.07 0.21 -26.08
CA ALA A 253 -7.04 0.29 -25.04
C ALA A 253 -6.43 -1.08 -24.72
N CYS A 254 -7.23 -2.16 -24.79
CA CYS A 254 -6.74 -3.52 -24.58
C CYS A 254 -5.91 -4.06 -25.75
N ARG A 255 -6.01 -3.49 -26.96
CA ARG A 255 -5.25 -3.91 -28.14
C ARG A 255 -4.06 -2.99 -28.42
N ASP A 256 -4.25 -1.69 -28.23
CA ASP A 256 -3.30 -0.63 -28.49
C ASP A 256 -3.56 0.55 -27.53
N LEU A 257 -2.82 0.56 -26.42
CA LEU A 257 -2.92 1.62 -25.41
C LEU A 257 -2.53 3.00 -25.96
N ASN A 258 -1.58 3.10 -26.89
CA ASN A 258 -1.16 4.41 -27.41
C ASN A 258 -2.29 5.04 -28.21
N LYS A 259 -2.91 4.26 -29.09
CA LYS A 259 -4.07 4.71 -29.87
C LYS A 259 -5.24 5.11 -28.98
N ALA A 260 -5.54 4.32 -27.94
CA ALA A 260 -6.60 4.68 -26.99
C ALA A 260 -6.27 5.97 -26.23
N PHE A 261 -5.02 6.14 -25.81
CA PHE A 261 -4.58 7.35 -25.11
C PHE A 261 -4.75 8.61 -25.98
N GLU A 262 -4.38 8.57 -27.25
CA GLU A 262 -4.58 9.70 -28.17
C GLU A 262 -6.06 10.08 -28.31
N ILE A 263 -6.94 9.09 -28.48
CA ILE A 263 -8.39 9.29 -28.60
C ILE A 263 -8.95 9.90 -27.31
N VAL A 264 -8.70 9.26 -26.17
CA VAL A 264 -9.26 9.67 -24.87
C VAL A 264 -8.71 11.03 -24.43
N LYS A 265 -7.44 11.34 -24.75
CA LYS A 265 -6.86 12.64 -24.44
C LYS A 265 -7.54 13.75 -25.23
N LYS A 266 -7.75 13.54 -26.53
CA LYS A 266 -8.47 14.49 -27.39
C LYS A 266 -9.92 14.69 -26.91
N GLU A 267 -10.65 13.61 -26.63
CA GLU A 267 -12.02 13.69 -26.09
C GLU A 267 -12.08 14.48 -24.78
N ASN A 268 -11.07 14.34 -23.92
CA ASN A 268 -10.98 15.10 -22.67
C ASN A 268 -10.64 16.58 -22.91
N GLU A 269 -9.78 16.91 -23.87
CA GLU A 269 -9.48 18.29 -24.27
C GLU A 269 -10.74 18.97 -24.82
N ASP A 270 -11.44 18.33 -25.77
CA ASP A 270 -12.70 18.82 -26.35
C ASP A 270 -13.77 19.06 -25.25
N TYR A 271 -13.87 18.17 -24.27
CA TYR A 271 -14.78 18.33 -23.13
C TYR A 271 -14.44 19.55 -22.26
N LEU A 272 -13.15 19.78 -21.99
CA LEU A 272 -12.70 20.90 -21.18
C LEU A 272 -12.90 22.24 -21.90
N GLU A 273 -12.74 22.28 -23.21
CA GLU A 273 -13.01 23.48 -24.03
C GLU A 273 -14.51 23.81 -24.14
N SER A 274 -15.37 22.81 -24.03
CA SER A 274 -16.83 22.97 -24.08
C SER A 274 -17.49 23.46 -22.77
N ARG A 275 -16.72 23.61 -21.69
CA ARG A 275 -17.18 24.04 -20.36
C ARG A 275 -16.99 25.53 -20.11
#